data_AF-A0A7W1JFX9-F1
#
_entry.id   AF-A0A7W1JFX9-F1
#
_cell.length_a   1.000
_cell.length_b   1.000
_cell.length_c   1.000
_cell.angle_alpha   90.00
_cell.angle_beta   90.00
_cell.angle_gamma   90.00
#
_symmetry.space_group_name_H-M   'P 1'
#
loop_
_entity.id
_entity.type
_entity.pdbx_description
1 polymer ?
#
loop_
_entity_poly.entity_id
_entity_poly.type
_entity_poly.pdbx_seq_one_letter_code
_entity_poly.pdbx_strand_id
1 'polypeptide(L)'
;MGAAKALTINEGSELVRRCRAGDGAAWEEIVLTYTRRIFNLAYRFTSRTDSAEDLTQEVFMRVYRSLDQYDPKQGDLQNWL
;
A
#
# COMPACT_ATOMS: atom_id res chain seq x y z
N MET A 1 19.51 -6.34 3.19
CA MET A 1 18.58 -7.47 3.35
C MET A 1 17.35 -6.94 4.06
N GLY A 2 16.23 -6.88 3.36
CA GLY A 2 14.94 -6.55 3.94
C GLY A 2 13.94 -7.15 2.97
N ALA A 3 13.62 -8.43 3.17
CA ALA A 3 12.51 -9.03 2.46
C ALA A 3 11.30 -8.14 2.76
N ALA A 4 10.61 -7.66 1.72
CA ALA A 4 9.28 -7.11 1.94
C ALA A 4 8.52 -8.20 2.71
N LYS A 5 8.09 -7.90 3.94
CA LYS A 5 7.31 -8.84 4.73
C LYS A 5 6.08 -9.15 3.88
N ALA A 6 5.99 -10.39 3.39
CA ALA A 6 4.80 -10.82 2.67
C ALA A 6 3.67 -10.88 3.70
N LEU A 7 2.82 -9.87 3.70
CA LEU A 7 1.63 -9.87 4.54
C LEU A 7 0.73 -11.01 4.07
N THR A 8 0.37 -11.89 5.00
CA THR A 8 -0.68 -12.88 4.75
C THR A 8 -2.02 -12.18 4.52
N ILE A 9 -2.99 -12.88 3.90
CA ILE A 9 -4.36 -12.36 3.71
C ILE A 9 -4.93 -11.83 5.04
N ASN A 10 -4.70 -12.56 6.14
CA ASN A 10 -5.21 -12.18 7.46
C ASN A 10 -4.54 -10.91 8.00
N GLU A 11 -3.22 -10.79 7.89
CA GLU A 11 -2.50 -9.57 8.32
C GLU A 11 -2.91 -8.35 7.48
N GLY A 12 -3.02 -8.50 6.16
CA GLY A 12 -3.47 -7.42 5.28
C GLY A 12 -4.91 -6.98 5.57
N SER A 13 -5.81 -7.95 5.78
CA SER A 13 -7.20 -7.67 6.17
C SER A 13 -7.31 -6.93 7.51
N GLU A 14 -6.51 -7.33 8.49
CA GLU A 14 -6.49 -6.69 9.80
C GLU A 14 -5.96 -5.25 9.72
N LEU A 15 -4.92 -5.00 8.91
CA LEU A 15 -4.42 -3.64 8.67
C LEU A 15 -5.50 -2.75 8.04
N VAL A 16 -6.20 -3.24 7.02
CA VAL A 16 -7.30 -2.48 6.39
C VAL A 16 -8.42 -2.22 7.39
N ARG A 17 -8.81 -3.22 8.18
CA ARG A 17 -9.85 -3.07 9.23
C ARG A 17 -9.47 -1.96 10.22
N ARG A 18 -8.24 -1.94 10.70
CA ARG A 18 -7.73 -0.91 11.62
C ARG A 18 -7.68 0.47 10.96
N CYS A 19 -7.24 0.57 9.70
CA CYS A 19 -7.26 1.84 8.96
C CYS A 19 -8.67 2.42 8.84
N ARG A 20 -9.67 1.58 8.52
CA ARG A 20 -11.09 1.99 8.45
C ARG A 20 -11.63 2.45 9.80
N ALA A 21 -11.06 1.97 10.90
CA ALA A 21 -11.40 2.41 12.26
C ALA A 21 -10.66 3.70 12.68
N GLY A 22 -9.87 4.33 11.79
CA GLY A 22 -9.12 5.55 12.07
C GLY A 22 -7.74 5.34 12.70
N ASP A 23 -7.24 4.11 12.71
CA ASP A 23 -5.90 3.80 13.22
C ASP A 23 -4.81 4.25 12.21
N GLY A 24 -4.22 5.42 12.49
CA GLY A 24 -3.13 5.97 11.68
C GLY A 24 -1.86 5.11 11.67
N ALA A 25 -1.60 4.33 12.73
CA ALA A 25 -0.42 3.47 12.79
C ALA A 25 -0.57 2.26 11.85
N ALA A 26 -1.79 1.75 11.68
CA ALA A 26 -2.07 0.72 10.68
C ALA A 26 -1.84 1.24 9.24
N TRP A 27 -2.18 2.51 8.98
CA TRP A 27 -1.90 3.14 7.70
C TRP A 27 -0.41 3.32 7.46
N GLU A 28 0.33 3.78 8.46
CA GLU A 28 1.79 3.89 8.41
C GLU A 28 2.45 2.54 8.08
N GLU A 29 1.98 1.44 8.68
CA GLU A 29 2.47 0.09 8.38
C GLU A 29 2.24 -0.31 6.92
N ILE A 30 1.06 0.01 6.34
CA ILE A 30 0.80 -0.21 4.91
C ILE A 30 1.79 0.61 4.07
N VAL A 31 1.94 1.91 4.35
CA VAL A 31 2.84 2.79 3.60
C VAL A 31 4.26 2.21 3.64
N LEU A 32 4.83 2.01 4.83
CA LEU A 32 6.19 1.50 5.02
C LEU A 32 6.42 0.15 4.31
N THR A 33 5.42 -0.74 4.35
CA THR A 33 5.51 -2.07 3.72
C THR A 33 5.56 -1.97 2.19
N TYR A 34 4.76 -1.09 1.59
CA TYR A 34 4.58 -1.05 0.14
C TYR A 34 5.31 0.08 -0.59
N THR A 35 5.89 1.07 0.12
CA THR A 35 6.58 2.23 -0.49
C THR A 35 7.60 1.79 -1.51
N ARG A 36 8.50 0.85 -1.16
CA ARG A 36 9.57 0.43 -2.07
C ARG A 36 9.03 -0.17 -3.37
N ARG A 37 7.98 -0.98 -3.30
CA ARG A 37 7.38 -1.63 -4.47
C ARG A 37 6.68 -0.59 -5.36
N ILE A 38 5.84 0.25 -4.77
CA ILE A 38 5.08 1.28 -5.51
C ILE A 38 6.05 2.30 -6.12
N PHE A 39 7.05 2.75 -5.37
CA PHE A 39 8.09 3.66 -5.87
C PHE A 39 8.85 3.07 -7.06
N ASN A 40 9.30 1.82 -6.96
CA ASN A 40 10.00 1.16 -8.07
C ASN A 40 9.12 1.04 -9.32
N LEU A 41 7.81 0.80 -9.15
CA LEU A 41 6.87 0.76 -10.26
C LEU A 41 6.68 2.15 -10.88
N ALA A 42 6.44 3.17 -10.05
CA ALA A 42 6.34 4.57 -10.49
C ALA A 42 7.60 5.02 -11.24
N TYR A 43 8.78 4.74 -10.70
CA TYR A 43 10.05 5.07 -11.32
C TYR A 43 10.23 4.44 -12.71
N ARG A 44 9.71 3.23 -12.94
CA ARG A 44 9.74 2.59 -14.27
C ARG A 44 8.91 3.35 -15.32
N PHE A 45 7.90 4.10 -14.90
CA PHE A 45 7.09 4.92 -15.80
C PHE A 45 7.61 6.35 -15.95
N THR A 46 8.18 6.92 -14.90
CA THR A 46 8.62 8.32 -14.91
C THR A 46 10.09 8.50 -15.31
N SER A 47 10.94 7.49 -15.09
CA SER A 47 12.40 7.57 -15.23
C SER A 47 13.04 8.75 -14.50
N ARG A 48 12.36 9.28 -13.46
CA ARG A 48 12.79 10.40 -12.66
C ARG A 48 12.37 10.20 -11.21
N THR A 49 13.28 10.47 -10.28
CA THR A 49 13.05 10.28 -8.85
C THR A 49 11.94 11.18 -8.31
N ASP A 50 11.99 12.48 -8.58
CA ASP A 50 10.98 13.45 -8.15
C ASP A 50 9.57 13.07 -8.60
N SER A 51 9.40 12.79 -9.90
CA SER A 51 8.11 12.38 -10.44
C SER A 51 7.65 11.01 -9.89
N ALA A 52 8.57 10.11 -9.55
CA ALA A 52 8.23 8.82 -8.95
C ALA A 52 7.77 8.97 -7.49
N GLU A 53 8.36 9.89 -6.74
CA GLU A 53 7.92 10.23 -5.37
C GLU A 53 6.50 10.80 -5.40
N ASP A 54 6.25 11.79 -6.26
CA ASP A 54 4.92 12.40 -6.42
C ASP A 54 3.86 11.35 -6.80
N LEU A 55 4.13 10.53 -7.82
CA LEU A 55 3.22 9.47 -8.24
C LEU A 55 2.99 8.41 -7.15
N THR A 56 4.02 8.09 -6.37
CA THR A 56 3.88 7.17 -5.23
C THR A 56 2.92 7.72 -4.18
N GLN A 57 3.02 9.02 -3.88
CA GLN A 57 2.10 9.70 -2.96
C GLN A 57 0.67 9.69 -3.51
N GLU A 58 0.48 9.98 -4.81
CA GLU A 58 -0.84 9.92 -5.46
C GLU A 58 -1.48 8.52 -5.38
N VAL A 59 -0.69 7.47 -5.59
CA VAL A 59 -1.14 6.08 -5.45
C VAL A 59 -1.60 5.82 -4.02
N PHE A 60 -0.80 6.16 -3.01
CA PHE A 60 -1.19 5.97 -1.61
C PHE A 60 -2.43 6.76 -1.23
N MET A 61 -2.57 8.01 -1.69
CA MET A 61 -3.79 8.79 -1.48
C MET A 61 -5.01 8.13 -2.10
N ARG A 62 -4.88 7.53 -3.29
CA ARG A 62 -5.96 6.80 -3.96
C ARG A 62 -6.32 5.53 -3.20
N VAL A 63 -5.32 4.76 -2.78
CA VAL A 63 -5.47 3.55 -1.96
C VAL A 63 -6.22 3.87 -0.67
N TYR A 64 -5.81 4.92 0.05
CA TYR A 64 -6.44 5.34 1.30
C TYR A 64 -7.93 5.64 1.10
N ARG A 65 -8.27 6.39 0.05
CA ARG A 65 -9.67 6.71 -0.30
C ARG A 65 -10.48 5.50 -0.77
N SER A 66 -9.83 4.45 -1.26
CA SER A 66 -10.48 3.23 -1.72
C SER A 66 -10.41 2.08 -0.71
N LEU A 67 -9.92 2.32 0.51
CA LEU A 67 -9.78 1.25 1.52
C LEU A 67 -11.10 0.50 1.75
N ASP A 68 -12.25 1.16 1.71
CA ASP A 68 -13.58 0.54 1.86
C ASP A 68 -13.95 -0.46 0.76
N GLN A 69 -13.26 -0.41 -0.39
CA GLN A 69 -13.49 -1.31 -1.52
C GLN A 69 -12.64 -2.59 -1.42
N TYR A 70 -11.68 -2.67 -0.50
CA TYR A 70 -10.90 -3.88 -0.28
C TYR A 70 -11.78 -5.01 0.27
N ASP A 71 -11.73 -6.17 -0.39
CA ASP A 71 -12.41 -7.40 0.01
C ASP A 71 -11.39 -8.54 0.08
N PRO A 72 -11.08 -9.08 1.28
CA PRO A 72 -10.12 -10.17 1.42
C PRO A 72 -10.56 -11.48 0.74
N LYS A 73 -11.84 -11.60 0.33
CA LYS A 73 -12.32 -12.73 -0.47
C LYS A 73 -11.86 -12.67 -1.93
N GLN A 74 -11.49 -11.49 -2.43
CA GLN A 74 -11.05 -11.28 -3.81
C GLN A 74 -9.51 -11.36 -3.95
N GLY A 75 -8.77 -11.28 -2.85
CA GLY A 75 -7.32 -11.43 -2.82
C GLY A 75 -6.66 -10.84 -1.58
N ASP A 76 -5.37 -11.12 -1.41
CA ASP A 76 -4.56 -10.44 -0.39
C ASP A 76 -4.39 -8.95 -0.71
N LEU A 77 -4.00 -8.18 0.31
CA LEU A 77 -3.77 -6.73 0.17
C LEU A 77 -2.68 -6.42 -0.86
N GLN A 78 -1.68 -7.30 -1.00
CA GLN A 78 -0.55 -7.10 -1.90
C GLN A 78 -0.96 -7.14 -3.38
N ASN A 79 -1.95 -7.97 -3.75
CA ASN A 79 -2.45 -8.09 -5.11
C ASN A 79 -3.53 -7.04 -5.44
N TRP A 80 -4.18 -6.49 -4.42
CA TRP A 80 -5.12 -5.38 -4.58
C TRP A 80 -4.41 -4.04 -4.82
N LEU A 81 -3.22 -3.85 -4.22
CA LEU A 81 -2.31 -2.72 -4.45
C LEU A 81 -1.57 -2.83 -5.79
#